data_AF-A0AAX1Q806-F1
#
_entry.id   AF-A0AAX1Q806-F1
#
_cell.length_a   1.000
_cell.length_b   1.000
_cell.length_c   1.000
_cell.angle_alpha   90.00
_cell.angle_beta   90.00
_cell.angle_gamma   90.00
#
_symmetry.space_group_name_H-M   'P 1'
#
loop_
_entity.id
_entity.type
_entity.pdbx_description
1 polymer ?
#
loop_
_entity_poly.entity_id
_entity_poly.type
_entity_poly.pdbx_seq_one_letter_code
_entity_poly.pdbx_strand_id
1 'polypeptide(L)'
;MKLIKRSAVAILILLLLLFIMIKDVQQGQKHYTETHPAWAWETPVYNGNISLYKKGQTLFSALFQDIKEAKSSVYLHFYILRNDALTKRLFSLLKEKASQGLNVYLSVDLIGGHELTRESIEQLKKPDIKISFS
;
A
#
# COMPACT_ATOMS: atom_id res chain seq x y z
N MET A 1 -30.79 5.54 -41.97
CA MET A 1 -29.44 5.41 -42.58
C MET A 1 -28.32 6.19 -41.85
N LYS A 2 -28.50 7.47 -41.48
CA LYS A 2 -27.47 8.26 -40.76
C LYS A 2 -27.10 7.71 -39.36
N LEU A 3 -28.08 7.19 -38.60
CA LEU A 3 -27.85 6.65 -37.26
C LEU A 3 -26.97 5.39 -37.28
N ILE A 4 -27.28 4.44 -38.17
CA ILE A 4 -26.49 3.21 -38.38
C ILE A 4 -25.04 3.53 -38.76
N LYS A 5 -24.82 4.53 -39.62
CA LYS A 5 -23.47 4.99 -39.99
C LYS A 5 -22.71 5.58 -38.80
N ARG A 6 -23.37 6.34 -37.93
CA ARG A 6 -22.75 6.89 -36.70
C ARG A 6 -22.39 5.79 -35.70
N SER A 7 -23.27 4.81 -35.51
CA SER A 7 -23.00 3.65 -34.65
C SER A 7 -21.86 2.78 -35.18
N ALA A 8 -21.78 2.56 -36.50
CA ALA A 8 -20.67 1.83 -37.11
C ALA A 8 -19.32 2.52 -36.90
N VAL A 9 -19.28 3.85 -37.04
CA VAL A 9 -18.06 4.65 -36.77
C VAL A 9 -17.68 4.57 -35.29
N ALA A 10 -18.64 4.66 -34.36
CA ALA A 10 -18.36 4.55 -32.93
C ALA A 10 -17.80 3.16 -32.55
N ILE A 11 -18.34 2.09 -33.13
CA ILE A 11 -17.84 0.72 -32.92
C ILE A 11 -16.40 0.60 -33.45
N LEU A 12 -16.12 1.14 -34.64
CA LEU A 12 -14.78 1.13 -35.21
C LEU A 12 -13.76 1.86 -34.31
N ILE A 13 -14.13 3.02 -33.77
CA ILE A 13 -13.29 3.78 -32.83
C ILE A 13 -13.04 2.95 -31.57
N LEU A 14 -14.06 2.29 -31.02
CA LEU A 14 -13.94 1.49 -29.81
C LEU A 14 -13.06 0.25 -30.02
N LEU A 15 -13.17 -0.41 -31.18
CA LEU A 15 -12.28 -1.50 -31.58
C LEU A 15 -10.83 -1.03 -31.77
N LEU A 16 -10.62 0.15 -32.35
CA LEU A 16 -9.30 0.74 -32.50
C LEU A 16 -8.67 1.08 -31.14
N LEU A 17 -9.45 1.67 -30.23
CA LEU A 17 -8.99 1.95 -28.86
C LEU A 17 -8.63 0.65 -28.12
N LEU A 18 -9.47 -0.39 -28.23
CA LEU A 18 -9.19 -1.70 -27.65
C LEU A 18 -7.89 -2.29 -28.22
N PHE A 19 -7.69 -2.17 -29.53
CA PHE A 19 -6.46 -2.64 -30.18
C PHE A 19 -5.22 -1.89 -29.67
N ILE A 20 -5.30 -0.57 -29.50
CA ILE A 20 -4.23 0.25 -28.94
C ILE A 20 -3.93 -0.19 -27.50
N MET A 21 -4.94 -0.38 -26.65
CA MET A 21 -4.76 -0.84 -25.28
C MET A 21 -4.10 -2.23 -25.21
N ILE A 22 -4.49 -3.16 -26.08
CA ILE A 22 -3.87 -4.49 -26.13
C ILE A 22 -2.39 -4.36 -26.53
N LYS A 23 -2.07 -3.51 -27.50
CA LYS A 23 -0.69 -3.29 -27.94
C LYS A 23 0.15 -2.63 -26.86
N ASP A 24 -0.40 -1.67 -26.15
CA ASP A 24 0.22 -1.01 -25.00
C ASP A 24 0.56 -2.03 -23.89
N VAL A 25 -0.41 -2.87 -23.50
CA VAL A 25 -0.20 -3.93 -22.49
C VAL A 25 0.86 -4.94 -22.96
N GLN A 26 0.82 -5.37 -24.22
CA GLN A 26 1.82 -6.30 -24.79
C GLN A 26 3.22 -5.70 -24.80
N GLN A 27 3.35 -4.42 -25.20
CA GLN A 27 4.61 -3.73 -25.22
C GLN A 27 5.15 -3.50 -23.81
N GLY A 28 4.28 -3.14 -22.86
CA GLY A 28 4.61 -3.02 -21.44
C GLY A 28 5.10 -4.34 -20.85
N GLN A 29 4.41 -5.46 -21.12
CA GLN A 29 4.84 -6.79 -20.69
C GLN A 29 6.19 -7.20 -21.28
N LYS A 30 6.39 -6.95 -22.58
CA LYS A 30 7.67 -7.23 -23.25
C LYS A 30 8.80 -6.41 -22.62
N HIS A 31 8.60 -5.11 -22.47
CA HIS A 31 9.59 -4.22 -21.86
C HIS A 31 9.88 -4.59 -20.41
N TYR A 32 8.85 -4.91 -19.61
CA TYR A 32 9.02 -5.36 -18.23
C TYR A 32 9.86 -6.63 -18.15
N THR A 33 9.56 -7.63 -19.00
CA THR A 33 10.29 -8.91 -19.01
C THR A 33 11.74 -8.74 -19.47
N GLU A 34 12.00 -7.84 -20.41
CA GLU A 34 13.36 -7.52 -20.90
C GLU A 34 14.20 -6.76 -19.86
N THR A 35 13.58 -5.83 -19.14
CA THR A 35 14.26 -4.97 -18.14
C THR A 35 14.33 -5.58 -16.75
N HIS A 36 13.43 -6.51 -16.44
CA HIS A 36 13.36 -7.20 -15.16
C HIS A 36 13.32 -8.72 -15.37
N PRO A 37 14.42 -9.34 -15.80
CA PRO A 37 14.47 -10.79 -15.90
C PRO A 37 14.39 -11.42 -14.50
N ALA A 38 13.75 -12.59 -14.38
CA ALA A 38 13.49 -13.24 -13.10
C ALA A 38 14.73 -13.50 -12.23
N TRP A 39 15.92 -13.53 -12.84
CA TRP A 39 17.21 -13.71 -12.15
C TRP A 39 17.86 -12.40 -11.70
N ALA A 40 17.37 -11.22 -12.11
CA ALA A 40 17.96 -9.93 -11.76
C ALA A 40 17.43 -9.36 -10.43
N TRP A 41 16.46 -10.01 -9.78
CA TRP A 41 16.07 -9.66 -8.41
C TRP A 41 17.05 -10.27 -7.42
N GLU A 42 18.12 -9.55 -7.12
CA GLU A 42 18.81 -9.72 -5.85
C GLU A 42 17.96 -9.05 -4.77
N THR A 43 17.04 -9.79 -4.15
CA THR A 43 16.38 -9.30 -2.95
C THR A 43 17.41 -9.26 -1.83
N PRO A 44 17.69 -8.10 -1.20
CA PRO A 44 18.60 -8.05 -0.07
C PRO A 44 18.16 -9.05 1.00
N VAL A 45 19.11 -9.88 1.45
CA VAL A 45 18.86 -10.84 2.52
C VAL A 45 18.86 -10.07 3.84
N TYR A 46 17.71 -10.02 4.50
CA TYR A 46 17.58 -9.46 5.83
C TYR A 46 17.64 -10.58 6.87
N ASN A 47 18.44 -10.37 7.91
CA ASN A 47 18.45 -11.25 9.08
C ASN A 47 17.40 -10.78 10.08
N GLY A 48 16.62 -11.73 10.61
CA GLY A 48 15.58 -11.44 11.58
C GLY A 48 14.88 -12.69 12.08
N ASN A 49 13.99 -12.52 13.05
CA ASN A 49 13.14 -13.59 13.55
C ASN A 49 11.85 -13.64 12.74
N ILE A 50 11.49 -14.81 12.24
CA ILE A 50 10.28 -15.01 11.43
C ILE A 50 9.32 -15.89 12.23
N SER A 51 8.06 -15.45 12.33
CA SER A 51 6.99 -16.19 12.98
C SER A 51 5.76 -16.24 12.09
N LEU A 52 5.12 -17.41 12.02
CA LEU A 52 3.89 -17.62 11.24
C LEU A 52 2.67 -17.56 12.15
N TYR A 53 1.79 -16.59 11.89
CA TYR A 53 0.52 -16.43 12.61
C TYR A 53 -0.66 -16.86 11.75
N LYS A 54 -1.39 -17.88 12.19
CA LYS A 54 -2.57 -18.40 11.48
C LYS A 54 -3.86 -17.64 11.77
N LYS A 55 -3.87 -16.79 12.80
CA LYS A 55 -5.04 -16.05 13.27
C LYS A 55 -4.70 -14.57 13.45
N GLY A 56 -5.61 -13.70 13.03
CA GLY A 56 -5.42 -12.25 13.12
C GLY A 56 -5.22 -11.75 14.55
N GLN A 57 -5.95 -12.29 15.53
CA GLN A 57 -5.81 -11.91 16.95
C GLN A 57 -4.38 -12.13 17.46
N THR A 58 -3.78 -13.27 17.10
CA THR A 58 -2.40 -13.60 17.49
C THR A 58 -1.39 -12.71 16.77
N LEU A 59 -1.60 -12.47 15.47
CA LEU A 59 -0.79 -11.54 14.67
C LEU A 59 -0.78 -10.12 15.26
N PHE A 60 -1.96 -9.53 15.52
CA PHE A 60 -2.05 -8.17 16.04
C PHE A 60 -1.53 -8.06 17.47
N SER A 61 -1.69 -9.10 18.30
CA SER A 61 -1.10 -9.12 19.64
C SER A 61 0.43 -9.10 19.57
N ALA A 62 1.03 -9.90 18.69
CA ALA A 62 2.48 -9.91 18.46
C ALA A 62 2.96 -8.57 17.86
N LEU A 63 2.27 -8.06 16.83
CA LEU A 63 2.60 -6.77 16.22
C LEU A 63 2.62 -5.64 17.24
N PHE A 64 1.61 -5.54 18.10
CA PHE A 64 1.58 -4.50 19.13
C PHE A 64 2.68 -4.69 20.17
N GLN A 65 3.10 -5.92 20.44
CA GLN A 65 4.24 -6.19 21.32
C GLN A 65 5.55 -5.76 20.65
N ASP A 66 5.76 -6.10 19.38
CA ASP A 66 6.98 -5.73 18.63
C ASP A 66 7.14 -4.20 18.56
N ILE A 67 6.04 -3.48 18.31
CA ILE A 67 6.05 -2.01 18.33
C ILE A 67 6.36 -1.47 19.73
N LYS A 68 5.80 -2.06 20.80
CA LYS A 68 6.10 -1.67 22.19
C LYS A 68 7.57 -1.89 22.56
N GLU A 69 8.19 -2.94 22.06
CA GLU A 69 9.57 -3.29 22.37
C GLU A 69 10.60 -2.58 21.49
N ALA A 70 10.16 -2.01 20.35
CA ALA A 70 11.01 -1.26 19.43
C ALA A 70 11.85 -0.19 20.16
N LYS A 71 13.13 -0.09 19.75
CA LYS A 71 14.15 0.78 20.37
C LYS A 71 14.70 1.88 19.47
N SER A 72 14.56 1.75 18.15
CA SER A 72 15.17 2.67 17.18
C SER A 72 14.17 3.23 16.17
N SER A 73 13.42 2.34 15.52
CA SER A 73 12.49 2.71 14.46
C SER A 73 11.35 1.72 14.31
N VAL A 74 10.22 2.21 13.80
CA VAL A 74 9.04 1.42 13.43
C VAL A 74 8.69 1.74 11.99
N TYR A 75 8.68 0.72 11.13
CA TYR A 75 8.24 0.80 9.74
C TYR A 75 7.02 -0.09 9.55
N LEU A 76 5.93 0.50 9.06
CA LEU A 76 4.68 -0.24 8.80
C LEU A 76 4.15 0.12 7.43
N HIS A 77 3.67 -0.90 6.73
CA HIS A 77 2.86 -0.75 5.53
C HIS A 77 1.59 -1.59 5.67
N PHE A 78 0.43 -0.99 5.44
CA PHE A 78 -0.87 -1.66 5.50
C PHE A 78 -1.66 -1.46 4.21
N TYR A 79 -2.23 -2.55 3.71
CA TYR A 79 -3.18 -2.47 2.61
C TYR A 79 -4.52 -1.85 3.04
N ILE A 80 -5.06 -2.19 4.22
CA ILE A 80 -6.35 -1.61 4.69
C ILE A 80 -6.19 -1.11 6.12
N LEU A 81 -6.58 0.16 6.35
CA LEU A 81 -6.79 0.73 7.68
C LEU A 81 -8.15 1.41 7.72
N ARG A 82 -9.01 0.92 8.60
CA ARG A 82 -10.37 1.43 8.82
C ARG A 82 -10.42 2.36 10.02
N ASN A 83 -11.45 3.21 10.12
CA ASN A 83 -11.65 4.05 11.30
C ASN A 83 -12.29 3.26 12.46
N ASP A 84 -11.56 2.26 12.98
CA ASP A 84 -12.02 1.36 14.03
C ASP A 84 -11.13 1.39 15.28
N ALA A 85 -11.51 0.60 16.28
CA ALA A 85 -10.77 0.53 17.55
C ALA A 85 -9.35 -0.05 17.38
N LEU A 86 -9.12 -0.91 16.39
CA LEU A 86 -7.82 -1.53 16.14
C LEU A 86 -6.85 -0.51 15.58
N THR A 87 -7.26 0.23 14.54
CA THR A 87 -6.46 1.31 13.95
C THR A 87 -6.20 2.42 14.97
N LYS A 88 -7.20 2.80 15.78
CA LYS A 88 -7.00 3.79 16.85
C LYS A 88 -5.97 3.35 17.87
N ARG A 89 -6.00 2.07 18.28
CA ARG A 89 -4.99 1.48 19.17
C ARG A 89 -3.61 1.48 18.53
N LEU A 90 -3.49 1.11 17.26
CA LEU A 90 -2.25 1.18 16.51
C LEU A 90 -1.69 2.62 16.51
N PHE A 91 -2.51 3.60 16.15
CA PHE A 91 -2.09 5.01 16.10
C PHE A 91 -1.65 5.53 17.46
N SER A 92 -2.36 5.18 18.54
CA SER A 92 -1.95 5.54 19.90
C SER A 92 -0.54 5.02 20.21
N LEU A 93 -0.25 3.78 19.85
CA LEU A 93 1.03 3.17 20.11
C LEU A 93 2.16 3.78 19.25
N LEU A 94 1.87 4.09 17.98
CA LEU A 94 2.82 4.78 17.11
C LEU A 94 3.16 6.19 17.61
N LYS A 95 2.15 6.93 18.10
CA LYS A 95 2.33 8.24 18.73
C LYS A 95 3.20 8.15 19.99
N GLU A 96 2.97 7.14 20.82
CA GLU A 96 3.79 6.88 22.02
C GLU A 96 5.26 6.59 21.64
N LYS A 97 5.50 5.80 20.59
CA LYS A 97 6.86 5.50 20.12
C LYS A 97 7.56 6.72 19.55
N ALA A 98 6.84 7.51 18.77
CA ALA A 98 7.36 8.74 18.22
C ALA A 98 7.69 9.77 19.33
N SER A 99 6.86 9.86 20.39
CA SER A 99 7.17 10.73 21.54
C SER A 99 8.35 10.25 22.39
N GLN A 100 8.74 8.97 22.27
CA GLN A 100 9.98 8.42 22.84
C GLN A 100 11.21 8.73 21.97
N GLY A 101 11.05 9.46 20.86
CA GLY A 101 12.13 9.84 19.95
C GLY A 101 12.47 8.79 18.88
N LEU A 102 11.64 7.74 18.71
CA LEU A 102 11.85 6.75 17.65
C LEU A 102 11.41 7.30 16.29
N ASN A 103 12.10 6.87 15.25
CA ASN A 103 11.68 7.17 13.88
C ASN A 103 10.49 6.26 13.49
N VAL A 104 9.33 6.85 13.23
CA VAL A 104 8.11 6.10 12.88
C VAL A 104 7.66 6.44 11.46
N TYR A 105 7.49 5.40 10.66
CA TYR A 105 7.07 5.47 9.26
C TYR A 105 5.83 4.62 9.05
N LEU A 106 4.78 5.22 8.52
CA LEU A 106 3.53 4.54 8.17
C LEU A 106 3.21 4.77 6.69
N SER A 107 3.10 3.69 5.94
CA SER A 107 2.59 3.70 4.56
C SER A 107 1.25 2.97 4.52
N VAL A 108 0.29 3.52 3.78
CA VAL A 108 -1.05 2.94 3.64
C VAL A 108 -1.44 2.95 2.17
N ASP A 109 -2.05 1.89 1.67
CA ASP A 109 -2.68 1.95 0.34
C ASP A 109 -3.72 3.06 0.27
N LEU A 110 -3.73 3.84 -0.81
CA LEU A 110 -4.62 4.99 -0.98
C LEU A 110 -6.11 4.59 -0.91
N ILE A 111 -6.48 3.47 -1.53
CA ILE A 111 -7.86 3.00 -1.57
C ILE A 111 -8.21 2.35 -0.23
N GLY A 112 -7.34 1.51 0.32
CA GLY A 112 -7.60 0.86 1.60
C GLY A 112 -7.49 1.76 2.83
N GLY A 113 -6.92 2.96 2.67
CA GLY A 113 -6.89 4.03 3.67
C GLY A 113 -8.01 5.07 3.54
N HIS A 114 -8.96 4.91 2.59
CA HIS A 114 -9.98 5.93 2.31
C HIS A 114 -10.89 6.28 3.51
N GLU A 115 -11.01 5.39 4.49
CA GLU A 115 -11.79 5.64 5.72
C GLU A 115 -11.03 6.49 6.76
N LEU A 116 -9.73 6.75 6.56
CA LEU A 116 -8.93 7.57 7.47
C LEU A 116 -9.33 9.04 7.34
N THR A 117 -9.76 9.63 8.45
CA THR A 117 -10.12 11.05 8.46
C THR A 117 -8.88 11.92 8.35
N ARG A 118 -9.03 13.10 7.71
CA ARG A 118 -7.98 14.12 7.67
C ARG A 118 -7.47 14.45 9.08
N GLU A 119 -8.38 14.53 10.05
CA GLU A 119 -8.02 14.74 11.45
C GLU A 119 -7.09 13.65 11.98
N SER A 120 -7.41 12.37 11.75
CA SER A 120 -6.59 11.24 12.21
C SER A 120 -5.18 11.28 11.60
N ILE A 121 -5.09 11.62 10.31
CA ILE A 121 -3.82 11.78 9.58
C ILE A 121 -3.00 12.94 10.18
N GLU A 122 -3.62 14.10 10.40
CA GLU A 122 -2.92 15.26 10.98
C GLU A 122 -2.46 15.01 12.42
N GLN A 123 -3.23 14.25 13.21
CA GLN A 123 -2.80 13.85 14.54
C GLN A 123 -1.57 12.93 14.53
N LEU A 124 -1.33 12.17 13.45
CA LEU A 124 -0.12 11.36 13.30
C LEU A 124 1.10 12.22 12.93
N LYS A 125 0.93 13.25 12.11
CA LYS A 125 2.04 14.13 11.71
C LYS A 125 2.61 14.95 12.86
N LYS A 126 1.78 15.33 13.85
CA LYS A 126 2.20 16.15 15.00
C LYS A 126 3.43 15.61 15.76
N PRO A 127 3.50 14.32 16.11
CA PRO A 127 4.70 13.72 16.72
C PRO A 127 5.76 13.29 15.70
N ASP A 128 5.90 13.95 14.55
CA ASP A 128 6.87 13.61 13.49
C ASP A 128 6.75 12.18 12.91
N ILE A 129 5.56 11.57 12.97
CA ILE A 129 5.32 10.32 12.23
C ILE A 129 5.21 10.64 10.74
N LYS A 130 6.06 9.99 9.94
CA LYS A 130 6.07 10.13 8.48
C LYS A 130 5.02 9.21 7.88
N ILE A 131 3.91 9.79 7.44
CA ILE A 131 2.82 9.07 6.79
C ILE A 131 2.85 9.27 5.26
N SER A 132 2.69 8.19 4.52
CA SER A 132 2.61 8.18 3.04
C SER A 132 1.45 7.31 2.57
N PHE A 133 0.99 7.57 1.35
CA PHE A 133 -0.02 6.75 0.68
C PHE A 133 0.55 6.21 -0.63
N SER A 134 0.36 4.91 -0.88
CA SER A 134 0.79 4.20 -2.10
C SER A 134 -0.38 3.96 -3.05
#